data_AF-A0A5J6YUL3-F1
#
_entry.id   AF-A0A5J6YUL3-F1
#
_cell.length_a   1.000
_cell.length_b   1.000
_cell.length_c   1.000
_cell.angle_alpha   90.00
_cell.angle_beta   90.00
_cell.angle_gamma   90.00
#
_symmetry.space_group_name_H-M   'P 1'
#
loop_
_entity.id
_entity.type
_entity.pdbx_description
1 polymer ?
#
loop_
_entity_poly.entity_id
_entity_poly.type
_entity_poly.pdbx_seq_one_letter_code
_entity_poly.pdbx_strand_id
1 'polypeptide(L)'
;MLKSILATAVLTLPILSFFTLAGAQQGTSQPIKTTTRKCGAYTVQLRQNGFEDPQDTASLILNGVTLASVGDTMVSLDFCRDVTGDGVPEAMLAQFSGGAHCCFTHTLYSLSNPPRRILHVFSADTDTLLPQQLNGSGPLELLGGDWRFAYAYDLPFADSPALWRIYSNIGGQYVDNSRAYPGVLLRDVGQPAAAARPGQALYDYASLLAAGQPGRAQTYLDGLPALYRNWLTNYGPDIRQDLSDYGMRDWPTRAGAAPDAPRTGIGGSFSGPGQAEYLAVVGQGGMAALRLYRPQSGGIVAGDALDTRPQPAQAYFGTDFQGLKWWPAFTVRRATGRDDAVIHDSTSGSVKYPVYRLSATSGTVLKDDALSAAATLIAHLEALAQHVSSGYMQQPRTAAQRAEIARRIDVAVSRVQPVLALSDFKFDPRTLGNFTVSAMGMPSDGADTAQVVAPVTFGLVATNQDSEYVSGERYTLTVDLKKGAGGWSVTSWGLEKRLGEPYAE
;
A
#
# COMPACT_ATOMS: atom_id res chain seq x y z
N MET A 1 -67.31 -38.31 20.76
CA MET A 1 -67.91 -38.55 22.09
C MET A 1 -67.24 -37.62 23.09
N LEU A 2 -68.06 -36.83 23.82
CA LEU A 2 -67.79 -35.85 24.89
C LEU A 2 -66.84 -34.68 24.55
N LYS A 3 -67.34 -33.47 24.25
CA LYS A 3 -68.00 -32.41 25.07
C LYS A 3 -67.02 -31.50 25.83
N SER A 4 -67.16 -30.20 25.50
CA SER A 4 -66.58 -28.97 26.02
C SER A 4 -66.62 -28.80 27.55
N ILE A 5 -65.82 -27.86 28.08
CA ILE A 5 -66.22 -26.80 29.04
C ILE A 5 -65.09 -25.76 29.20
N LEU A 6 -65.47 -24.48 29.16
CA LEU A 6 -64.69 -23.29 29.58
C LEU A 6 -64.44 -23.30 31.09
N ALA A 7 -63.29 -22.81 31.55
CA ALA A 7 -63.22 -22.12 32.85
C ALA A 7 -62.04 -21.14 32.92
N THR A 8 -62.40 -19.89 33.20
CA THR A 8 -61.58 -18.74 33.56
C THR A 8 -60.89 -18.98 34.92
N ALA A 9 -59.59 -18.69 35.05
CA ALA A 9 -58.93 -18.62 36.36
C ALA A 9 -57.90 -17.48 36.43
N VAL A 10 -58.35 -16.47 37.17
CA VAL A 10 -57.72 -15.32 37.84
C VAL A 10 -56.22 -15.42 38.17
N LEU A 11 -55.55 -14.28 37.90
CA LEU A 11 -54.21 -13.87 38.34
C LEU A 11 -53.87 -14.23 39.80
N THR A 12 -52.69 -14.82 40.00
CA THR A 12 -51.89 -14.62 41.23
C THR A 12 -50.42 -14.45 40.83
N LEU A 13 -49.87 -13.25 41.09
CA LEU A 13 -48.45 -12.92 40.95
C LEU A 13 -47.66 -13.50 42.12
N PRO A 14 -46.57 -14.25 41.89
CA PRO A 14 -45.56 -14.45 42.92
C PRO A 14 -44.64 -13.24 42.98
N ILE A 15 -44.58 -12.64 44.17
CA ILE A 15 -43.62 -11.62 44.60
C ILE A 15 -42.22 -12.24 44.50
N LEU A 16 -41.49 -11.92 43.44
CA LEU A 16 -40.08 -12.25 43.29
C LEU A 16 -39.26 -11.23 44.07
N SER A 17 -38.59 -11.74 45.10
CA SER A 17 -37.64 -11.03 45.94
C SER A 17 -36.58 -10.33 45.09
N PHE A 18 -36.42 -9.03 45.30
CA PHE A 18 -35.29 -8.25 44.79
C PHE A 18 -33.99 -8.79 45.41
N PHE A 19 -33.26 -9.63 44.68
CA PHE A 19 -31.83 -9.76 44.91
C PHE A 19 -31.18 -8.46 44.44
N THR A 20 -30.61 -7.72 45.38
CA THR A 20 -29.68 -6.64 45.08
C THR A 20 -28.52 -7.24 44.31
N LEU A 21 -28.48 -7.00 43.00
CA LEU A 21 -27.27 -7.11 42.19
C LEU A 21 -26.28 -6.07 42.73
N ALA A 22 -25.54 -6.47 43.77
CA ALA A 22 -24.29 -5.82 44.11
C ALA A 22 -23.42 -5.90 42.85
N GLY A 23 -23.12 -4.74 42.27
CA GLY A 23 -22.32 -4.64 41.06
C GLY A 23 -21.03 -5.43 41.23
N ALA A 24 -20.83 -6.44 40.40
CA ALA A 24 -19.50 -6.94 40.12
C ALA A 24 -18.76 -5.78 39.46
N GLN A 25 -18.02 -5.01 40.27
CA GLN A 25 -16.88 -4.25 39.75
C GLN A 25 -16.01 -5.30 39.06
N GLN A 26 -16.05 -5.34 37.73
CA GLN A 26 -15.01 -5.99 36.94
C GLN A 26 -13.72 -5.27 37.28
N GLY A 27 -13.02 -5.75 38.30
CA GLY A 27 -11.65 -5.36 38.57
C GLY A 27 -10.86 -5.70 37.32
N THR A 28 -10.25 -4.70 36.70
CA THR A 28 -9.28 -4.92 35.62
C THR A 28 -8.30 -5.99 36.08
N SER A 29 -8.15 -7.08 35.32
CA SER A 29 -7.19 -8.13 35.61
C SER A 29 -5.81 -7.52 35.85
N GLN A 30 -5.12 -7.99 36.88
CA GLN A 30 -3.73 -7.57 37.11
C GLN A 30 -2.86 -8.10 35.96
N PRO A 31 -1.86 -7.32 35.49
CA PRO A 31 -1.00 -7.80 34.42
C PRO A 31 -0.25 -9.05 34.86
N ILE A 32 -0.13 -10.00 33.95
CA ILE A 32 0.60 -11.26 34.16
C ILE A 32 2.06 -10.95 34.52
N LYS A 33 2.64 -9.91 33.90
CA LYS A 33 4.01 -9.50 34.16
C LYS A 33 4.19 -8.00 34.03
N THR A 34 4.87 -7.41 35.02
CA THR A 34 5.35 -6.02 34.93
C THR A 34 6.87 -6.01 35.05
N THR A 35 7.54 -5.39 34.08
CA THR A 35 9.00 -5.18 34.13
C THR A 35 9.33 -3.71 33.99
N THR A 36 10.39 -3.27 34.66
CA THR A 36 10.89 -1.90 34.55
C THR A 36 12.36 -1.91 34.19
N ARG A 37 12.77 -0.96 33.34
CA ARG A 37 14.16 -0.74 32.97
C ARG A 37 14.47 0.75 32.97
N LYS A 38 15.64 1.14 33.46
CA LYS A 38 16.11 2.52 33.35
C LYS A 38 16.62 2.82 31.95
N CYS A 39 16.25 3.99 31.43
CA CYS A 39 16.74 4.53 30.17
C CYS A 39 16.97 6.04 30.33
N GLY A 40 18.23 6.44 30.53
CA GLY A 40 18.55 7.80 30.99
C GLY A 40 17.80 8.14 32.29
N ALA A 41 17.17 9.33 32.32
CA ALA A 41 16.36 9.78 33.45
C ALA A 41 15.01 9.04 33.58
N TYR A 42 14.59 8.32 32.53
CA TYR A 42 13.27 7.69 32.46
C TYR A 42 13.31 6.26 32.99
N THR A 43 12.17 5.81 33.50
CA THR A 43 11.85 4.39 33.68
C THR A 43 10.94 3.98 32.54
N VAL A 44 11.35 2.99 31.75
CA VAL A 44 10.47 2.29 30.82
C VAL A 44 9.78 1.18 31.59
N GLN A 45 8.45 1.21 31.65
CA GLN A 45 7.63 0.16 32.26
C GLN A 45 6.89 -0.62 31.19
N LEU A 46 7.08 -1.93 31.15
CA LEU A 46 6.31 -2.85 30.31
C LEU A 46 5.29 -3.58 31.21
N ARG A 47 4.01 -3.54 30.83
CA ARG A 47 2.93 -4.34 31.43
C ARG A 47 2.44 -5.32 30.37
N GLN A 48 2.50 -6.61 30.69
CA GLN A 48 2.19 -7.70 29.79
C GLN A 48 1.01 -8.50 30.34
N ASN A 49 -0.05 -8.62 29.54
CA ASN A 49 -1.32 -9.26 29.85
C ASN A 49 -1.51 -10.58 29.09
N GLY A 50 -0.54 -10.98 28.25
CA GLY A 50 -0.46 -12.33 27.68
C GLY A 50 -1.49 -12.62 26.59
N PHE A 51 -1.53 -11.78 25.55
CA PHE A 51 -2.50 -11.82 24.43
C PHE A 51 -3.97 -11.61 24.84
N GLU A 52 -4.25 -11.30 26.11
CA GLU A 52 -5.59 -11.02 26.61
C GLU A 52 -5.89 -9.51 26.64
N ASP A 53 -7.16 -9.16 26.81
CA ASP A 53 -7.56 -7.78 27.10
C ASP A 53 -7.39 -7.46 28.61
N PRO A 54 -6.79 -6.32 28.97
CA PRO A 54 -6.34 -5.23 28.09
C PRO A 54 -5.01 -5.50 27.39
N GLN A 55 -4.74 -4.80 26.29
CA GLN A 55 -3.46 -4.85 25.56
C GLN A 55 -2.21 -4.66 26.44
N ASP A 56 -1.09 -5.24 26.02
CA ASP A 56 0.23 -4.97 26.58
C ASP A 56 0.57 -3.47 26.40
N THR A 57 1.30 -2.89 27.36
CA THR A 57 1.67 -1.45 27.30
C THR A 57 3.13 -1.22 27.67
N ALA A 58 3.79 -0.32 26.92
CA ALA A 58 5.11 0.22 27.23
C ALA A 58 4.98 1.71 27.54
N SER A 59 5.41 2.13 28.74
CA SER A 59 5.26 3.50 29.24
C SER A 59 6.61 4.14 29.58
N LEU A 60 6.82 5.39 29.16
CA LEU A 60 7.96 6.23 29.53
C LEU A 60 7.60 7.08 30.76
N ILE A 61 8.24 6.82 31.89
CA ILE A 61 7.90 7.43 33.19
C ILE A 61 9.06 8.29 33.69
N LEU A 62 8.78 9.54 34.04
CA LEU A 62 9.71 10.45 34.70
C LEU A 62 9.12 10.92 36.03
N ASN A 63 9.86 10.75 37.14
CA ASN A 63 9.41 11.15 38.48
C ASN A 63 8.01 10.65 38.87
N GLY A 64 7.65 9.43 38.45
CA GLY A 64 6.35 8.82 38.72
C GLY A 64 5.23 9.23 37.75
N VAL A 65 5.49 10.12 36.79
CA VAL A 65 4.53 10.57 35.78
C VAL A 65 4.78 9.87 34.45
N THR A 66 3.77 9.22 33.89
CA THR A 66 3.82 8.70 32.52
C THR A 66 3.73 9.85 31.53
N LEU A 67 4.75 10.01 30.69
CA LEU A 67 4.84 11.08 29.70
C LEU A 67 4.56 10.60 28.27
N ALA A 68 4.70 9.30 28.01
CA ALA A 68 4.30 8.67 26.76
C ALA A 68 4.00 7.19 26.99
N SER A 69 3.17 6.60 26.14
CA SER A 69 2.91 5.16 26.12
C SER A 69 2.55 4.66 24.74
N VAL A 70 2.90 3.42 24.45
CA VAL A 70 2.37 2.63 23.32
C VAL A 70 1.73 1.36 23.86
N GLY A 71 0.81 0.77 23.10
CA GLY A 71 0.17 -0.49 23.46
C GLY A 71 -0.23 -1.29 22.23
N ASP A 72 -0.19 -2.61 22.37
CA ASP A 72 -0.60 -3.58 21.35
C ASP A 72 -0.73 -4.99 21.98
N THR A 73 -0.97 -6.03 21.18
CA THR A 73 -1.02 -7.42 21.65
C THR A 73 0.26 -7.84 22.38
N MET A 74 1.42 -7.41 21.90
CA MET A 74 2.70 -7.50 22.61
C MET A 74 3.50 -6.23 22.43
N VAL A 75 4.24 -5.85 23.45
CA VAL A 75 5.17 -4.71 23.40
C VAL A 75 6.54 -5.07 23.95
N SER A 76 7.58 -4.42 23.43
CA SER A 76 8.93 -4.57 23.95
C SER A 76 9.74 -3.27 23.86
N LEU A 77 10.87 -3.26 24.56
CA LEU A 77 11.90 -2.22 24.45
C LEU A 77 13.10 -2.85 23.76
N ASP A 78 13.26 -2.60 22.47
CA ASP A 78 14.34 -3.17 21.64
C ASP A 78 15.69 -2.66 22.12
N PHE A 79 15.82 -1.34 22.25
CA PHE A 79 17.03 -0.72 22.74
C PHE A 79 16.76 0.57 23.53
N CYS A 80 17.75 0.91 24.35
CA CYS A 80 17.90 2.18 25.02
C CYS A 80 19.35 2.65 24.85
N ARG A 81 19.57 3.64 23.99
CA ARG A 81 20.90 4.21 23.71
C ARG A 81 20.77 5.51 22.94
N ASP A 82 21.81 6.32 23.00
CA ASP A 82 21.94 7.47 22.11
C ASP A 82 22.19 6.98 20.67
N VAL A 83 21.21 7.22 19.80
CA VAL A 83 21.31 7.00 18.35
C VAL A 83 21.37 8.30 17.57
N THR A 84 21.05 9.44 18.20
CA THR A 84 21.08 10.75 17.54
C THR A 84 22.45 11.44 17.63
N GLY A 85 23.31 10.99 18.54
CA GLY A 85 24.64 11.52 18.80
C GLY A 85 24.64 12.83 19.60
N ASP A 86 23.52 13.20 20.23
CA ASP A 86 23.38 14.46 20.99
C ASP A 86 23.59 14.30 22.50
N GLY A 87 23.92 13.09 22.97
CA GLY A 87 24.12 12.75 24.37
C GLY A 87 22.83 12.43 25.14
N VAL A 88 21.66 12.53 24.50
CA VAL A 88 20.37 12.11 25.04
C VAL A 88 20.08 10.68 24.56
N PRO A 89 19.73 9.73 25.43
CA PRO A 89 19.36 8.40 24.98
C PRO A 89 17.99 8.39 24.32
N GLU A 90 17.82 7.51 23.32
CA GLU A 90 16.53 7.17 22.75
C GLU A 90 16.03 5.81 23.27
N ALA A 91 14.71 5.65 23.34
CA ALA A 91 14.03 4.38 23.58
C ALA A 91 13.27 3.92 22.34
N MET A 92 13.66 2.77 21.77
CA MET A 92 12.94 2.11 20.68
C MET A 92 11.92 1.13 21.26
N LEU A 93 10.64 1.39 21.03
CA LEU A 93 9.56 0.53 21.45
C LEU A 93 9.01 -0.20 20.22
N ALA A 94 8.91 -1.53 20.31
CA ALA A 94 8.28 -2.36 19.30
C ALA A 94 6.90 -2.82 19.79
N GLN A 95 5.96 -2.84 18.86
CA GLN A 95 4.56 -3.22 19.05
C GLN A 95 4.25 -4.32 18.06
N PHE A 96 3.71 -5.44 18.52
CA PHE A 96 3.30 -6.55 17.68
C PHE A 96 1.81 -6.78 17.89
N SER A 97 1.05 -6.81 16.79
CA SER A 97 -0.40 -6.93 16.83
C SER A 97 -0.95 -8.35 16.88
N GLY A 98 -0.08 -9.37 16.99
CA GLY A 98 -0.51 -10.77 17.07
C GLY A 98 -0.81 -11.43 15.72
N GLY A 99 -0.62 -10.72 14.60
CA GLY A 99 -0.82 -11.28 13.26
C GLY A 99 0.13 -12.44 12.93
N ALA A 100 -0.31 -13.35 12.05
CA ALA A 100 0.49 -14.50 11.59
C ALA A 100 1.79 -14.10 10.85
N HIS A 101 1.84 -12.86 10.38
CA HIS A 101 2.95 -12.24 9.66
C HIS A 101 3.55 -11.13 10.51
N CYS A 102 3.76 -11.42 11.80
CA CYS A 102 4.60 -10.63 12.69
C CYS A 102 4.43 -9.11 12.52
N CYS A 103 3.19 -8.59 12.47
CA CYS A 103 2.91 -7.21 12.06
C CYS A 103 3.46 -6.19 13.08
N PHE A 104 4.69 -5.72 12.86
CA PHE A 104 5.39 -4.84 13.78
C PHE A 104 5.16 -3.36 13.47
N THR A 105 5.06 -2.58 14.54
CA THR A 105 5.17 -1.13 14.53
C THR A 105 6.30 -0.71 15.46
N HIS A 106 7.20 0.14 14.99
CA HIS A 106 8.30 0.70 15.77
C HIS A 106 8.07 2.17 16.07
N THR A 107 8.27 2.53 17.33
CA THR A 107 8.19 3.92 17.79
C THR A 107 9.47 4.30 18.54
N LEU A 108 10.18 5.30 18.04
CA LEU A 108 11.39 5.84 18.67
C LEU A 108 11.08 7.14 19.40
N TYR A 109 11.43 7.20 20.67
CA TYR A 109 11.39 8.42 21.46
C TYR A 109 12.80 8.89 21.80
N SER A 110 13.12 10.15 21.49
CA SER A 110 14.23 10.84 22.16
C SER A 110 13.80 11.19 23.57
N LEU A 111 14.63 10.85 24.56
CA LEU A 111 14.33 11.06 25.97
C LEU A 111 14.79 12.43 26.46
N SER A 112 14.63 13.45 25.61
CA SER A 112 14.60 14.84 26.02
C SER A 112 13.50 15.04 27.07
N ASN A 113 13.49 16.16 27.78
CA ASN A 113 12.40 16.50 28.70
C ASN A 113 11.60 17.70 28.17
N PRO A 114 10.35 17.51 27.67
CA PRO A 114 9.59 16.25 27.60
C PRO A 114 10.08 15.29 26.50
N PRO A 115 9.74 13.98 26.56
CA PRO A 115 10.16 13.01 25.56
C PRO A 115 9.50 13.33 24.23
N ARG A 116 10.25 13.18 23.13
CA ARG A 116 9.78 13.52 21.78
C ARG A 116 9.77 12.28 20.90
N ARG A 117 8.64 11.99 20.25
CA ARG A 117 8.57 10.96 19.23
C ARG A 117 9.33 11.42 17.98
N ILE A 118 10.31 10.64 17.56
CA ILE A 118 11.18 10.94 16.43
C ILE A 118 11.14 9.89 15.31
N LEU A 119 10.42 8.78 15.52
CA LEU A 119 10.03 7.80 14.50
C LEU A 119 8.71 7.16 14.93
N HIS A 120 7.84 6.90 13.96
CA HIS A 120 6.71 6.00 14.11
C HIS A 120 6.47 5.34 12.75
N VAL A 121 6.63 4.02 12.68
CA VAL A 121 6.55 3.32 11.39
C VAL A 121 5.98 1.93 11.54
N PHE A 122 5.07 1.57 10.63
CA PHE A 122 4.69 0.18 10.40
C PHE A 122 5.81 -0.48 9.59
N SER A 123 6.50 -1.42 10.21
CA SER A 123 7.68 -2.11 9.68
C SER A 123 7.37 -3.50 9.15
N ALA A 124 6.07 -3.85 9.12
CA ALA A 124 5.54 -5.14 8.67
C ALA A 124 6.27 -6.28 9.40
N ASP A 125 6.85 -7.22 8.66
CA ASP A 125 7.50 -8.42 9.20
C ASP A 125 8.94 -8.19 9.73
N THR A 126 9.36 -6.93 9.90
CA THR A 126 10.65 -6.61 10.52
C THR A 126 10.50 -6.60 12.03
N ASP A 127 11.16 -7.50 12.75
CA ASP A 127 11.07 -7.58 14.22
C ASP A 127 11.80 -6.45 14.95
N THR A 128 12.98 -6.07 14.48
CA THR A 128 13.85 -5.06 15.09
C THR A 128 14.40 -4.10 14.06
N LEU A 129 14.46 -2.81 14.42
CA LEU A 129 15.24 -1.83 13.68
C LEU A 129 16.66 -1.72 14.27
N LEU A 130 17.67 -2.10 13.49
CA LEU A 130 19.06 -2.21 13.94
C LEU A 130 19.80 -0.87 13.82
N PRO A 131 20.29 -0.28 14.93
CA PRO A 131 21.11 0.92 14.86
C PRO A 131 22.52 0.62 14.36
N GLN A 132 22.94 1.25 13.26
CA GLN A 132 24.26 1.08 12.67
C GLN A 132 24.81 2.40 12.14
N GLN A 133 26.11 2.63 12.28
CA GLN A 133 26.79 3.76 11.66
C GLN A 133 27.13 3.42 10.19
N LEU A 134 26.49 4.09 9.23
CA LEU A 134 26.69 3.85 7.80
C LEU A 134 27.46 4.98 7.10
N ASN A 135 27.48 6.19 7.66
CA ASN A 135 28.12 7.36 7.06
C ASN A 135 29.50 7.70 7.69
N GLY A 136 29.85 7.02 8.79
CA GLY A 136 31.12 7.14 9.50
C GLY A 136 31.14 8.12 10.68
N SER A 137 30.08 8.91 10.90
CA SER A 137 30.01 9.88 12.01
C SER A 137 28.58 10.32 12.36
N GLY A 138 28.40 11.06 13.45
CA GLY A 138 27.09 11.63 13.80
C GLY A 138 26.03 10.57 14.18
N PRO A 139 24.73 10.83 13.91
CA PRO A 139 23.65 9.90 14.21
C PRO A 139 23.86 8.52 13.57
N LEU A 140 23.35 7.48 14.22
CA LEU A 140 23.25 6.14 13.63
C LEU A 140 22.06 6.11 12.67
N GLU A 141 22.15 5.27 11.65
CA GLU A 141 21.00 4.87 10.84
C GLU A 141 20.27 3.69 11.48
N LEU A 142 18.98 3.55 11.21
CA LEU A 142 18.16 2.42 11.66
C LEU A 142 17.83 1.55 10.46
N LEU A 143 18.27 0.29 10.49
CA LEU A 143 18.12 -0.66 9.39
C LEU A 143 16.97 -1.64 9.70
N GLY A 144 16.10 -1.86 8.73
CA GLY A 144 15.03 -2.85 8.76
C GLY A 144 14.73 -3.41 7.37
N GLY A 145 13.59 -4.08 7.23
CA GLY A 145 13.08 -4.61 5.97
C GLY A 145 11.96 -3.75 5.38
N ASP A 146 11.96 -3.63 4.06
CA ASP A 146 10.82 -3.20 3.26
C ASP A 146 10.22 -4.46 2.61
N TRP A 147 9.07 -4.87 3.16
CA TRP A 147 8.36 -6.09 2.79
C TRP A 147 7.34 -5.88 1.67
N ARG A 148 7.54 -4.88 0.79
CA ARG A 148 6.62 -4.64 -0.34
C ARG A 148 6.44 -5.83 -1.29
N PHE A 149 7.38 -6.78 -1.28
CA PHE A 149 7.30 -8.00 -2.08
C PHE A 149 6.79 -9.22 -1.29
N ALA A 150 6.25 -9.03 -0.08
CA ALA A 150 5.53 -10.08 0.63
C ALA A 150 4.37 -10.60 -0.25
N TYR A 151 4.39 -11.91 -0.54
CA TYR A 151 3.43 -12.59 -1.42
C TYR A 151 3.39 -12.09 -2.87
N ALA A 152 4.36 -11.28 -3.29
CA ALA A 152 4.37 -10.76 -4.64
C ALA A 152 4.65 -11.88 -5.64
N TYR A 153 3.95 -11.82 -6.78
CA TYR A 153 4.26 -12.59 -7.98
C TYR A 153 4.31 -14.12 -7.74
N ASP A 154 3.34 -14.59 -6.95
CA ASP A 154 3.13 -15.99 -6.57
C ASP A 154 4.28 -16.60 -5.74
N LEU A 155 5.01 -15.76 -5.01
CA LEU A 155 5.91 -16.21 -3.97
C LEU A 155 5.14 -16.59 -2.70
N PRO A 156 5.45 -17.72 -2.05
CA PRO A 156 5.06 -17.93 -0.67
C PRO A 156 5.78 -16.93 0.22
N PHE A 157 5.21 -16.61 1.38
CA PHE A 157 5.84 -15.73 2.36
C PHE A 157 7.27 -16.14 2.72
N ALA A 158 7.49 -17.44 2.89
CA ALA A 158 8.79 -18.01 3.24
C ALA A 158 9.91 -17.76 2.19
N ASP A 159 9.54 -17.39 0.96
CA ASP A 159 10.46 -17.01 -0.11
C ASP A 159 10.28 -15.54 -0.54
N SER A 160 9.47 -14.77 0.18
CA SER A 160 9.29 -13.35 -0.12
C SER A 160 10.50 -12.53 0.36
N PRO A 161 11.11 -11.70 -0.49
CA PRO A 161 12.25 -10.90 -0.08
C PRO A 161 11.84 -9.61 0.63
N ALA A 162 12.65 -9.21 1.61
CA ALA A 162 12.62 -7.87 2.19
C ALA A 162 13.78 -7.05 1.62
N LEU A 163 13.49 -5.92 0.99
CA LEU A 163 14.56 -4.98 0.62
C LEU A 163 15.07 -4.27 1.86
N TRP A 164 16.31 -3.78 1.84
CA TRP A 164 16.80 -2.95 2.93
C TRP A 164 15.93 -1.69 3.08
N ARG A 165 15.55 -1.34 4.31
CA ARG A 165 14.93 -0.05 4.63
C ARG A 165 15.78 0.67 5.65
N ILE A 166 16.17 1.90 5.35
CA ILE A 166 17.18 2.63 6.13
C ILE A 166 16.60 3.98 6.50
N TYR A 167 16.46 4.23 7.80
CA TYR A 167 16.03 5.51 8.32
C TYR A 167 17.23 6.33 8.78
N SER A 168 17.28 7.60 8.39
CA SER A 168 18.30 8.56 8.83
C SER A 168 17.67 9.68 9.64
N ASN A 169 18.38 10.19 10.65
CA ASN A 169 17.98 11.39 11.38
C ASN A 169 18.20 12.64 10.51
N ILE A 170 17.12 13.17 9.93
CA ILE A 170 17.13 14.38 9.09
C ILE A 170 16.19 15.40 9.72
N GLY A 171 16.74 16.57 10.10
CA GLY A 171 15.94 17.61 10.74
C GLY A 171 15.36 17.21 12.11
N GLY A 172 16.03 16.29 12.82
CA GLY A 172 15.58 15.80 14.13
C GLY A 172 14.49 14.73 14.07
N GLN A 173 14.19 14.18 12.90
CA GLN A 173 13.24 13.08 12.69
C GLN A 173 13.94 11.96 11.92
N TYR A 174 13.66 10.72 12.28
CA TYR A 174 14.04 9.58 11.46
C TYR A 174 13.04 9.42 10.31
N VAL A 175 13.57 9.46 9.09
CA VAL A 175 12.79 9.34 7.85
C VAL A 175 13.47 8.34 6.93
N ASP A 176 12.69 7.66 6.10
CA ASP A 176 13.23 6.76 5.09
C ASP A 176 14.19 7.51 4.17
N ASN A 177 15.42 7.01 4.10
CA ASN A 177 16.52 7.56 3.33
C ASN A 177 17.28 6.42 2.60
N SER A 178 16.60 5.32 2.29
CA SER A 178 17.20 4.09 1.75
C SER A 178 18.03 4.33 0.49
N ARG A 179 17.55 5.20 -0.42
CA ARG A 179 18.26 5.54 -1.66
C ARG A 179 19.59 6.27 -1.47
N ALA A 180 19.85 6.85 -0.30
CA ALA A 180 21.13 7.50 -0.02
C ALA A 180 22.27 6.50 0.25
N TYR A 181 21.96 5.21 0.42
CA TYR A 181 22.92 4.17 0.78
C TYR A 181 22.95 3.02 -0.24
N PRO A 182 23.25 3.28 -1.53
CA PRO A 182 23.26 2.22 -2.56
C PRO A 182 24.24 1.09 -2.24
N GLY A 183 25.32 1.35 -1.49
CA GLY A 183 26.24 0.31 -1.04
C GLY A 183 25.62 -0.69 -0.06
N VAL A 184 24.62 -0.28 0.74
CA VAL A 184 23.86 -1.19 1.62
C VAL A 184 22.86 -1.99 0.81
N LEU A 185 22.14 -1.34 -0.11
CA LEU A 185 21.18 -2.01 -0.99
C LEU A 185 21.83 -3.11 -1.83
N LEU A 186 23.08 -2.91 -2.21
CA LEU A 186 23.83 -3.84 -3.06
C LEU A 186 24.67 -4.85 -2.28
N ARG A 187 24.68 -4.80 -0.94
CA ARG A 187 25.56 -5.61 -0.11
C ARG A 187 25.36 -7.10 -0.33
N ASP A 188 24.10 -7.51 -0.42
CA ASP A 188 23.71 -8.92 -0.48
C ASP A 188 23.32 -9.36 -1.91
N VAL A 189 23.56 -8.50 -2.90
CA VAL A 189 23.27 -8.80 -4.31
C VAL A 189 24.22 -9.89 -4.80
N GLY A 190 23.66 -11.04 -5.15
CA GLY A 190 24.38 -12.23 -5.61
C GLY A 190 24.75 -12.21 -7.10
N GLN A 191 25.44 -13.27 -7.52
CA GLN A 191 25.66 -13.55 -8.94
C GLN A 191 24.43 -14.28 -9.53
N PRO A 192 23.99 -13.98 -10.77
CA PRO A 192 22.78 -14.57 -11.36
C PRO A 192 22.78 -16.09 -11.38
N ALA A 193 23.91 -16.71 -11.75
CA ALA A 193 24.05 -18.16 -11.82
C ALA A 193 23.97 -18.86 -10.45
N ALA A 194 24.10 -18.10 -9.36
CA ALA A 194 24.04 -18.60 -7.99
C ALA A 194 22.63 -18.41 -7.36
N ALA A 195 21.69 -17.78 -8.06
CA ALA A 195 20.32 -17.63 -7.57
C ALA A 195 19.64 -19.00 -7.45
N ALA A 196 19.56 -19.50 -6.22
CA ALA A 196 19.03 -20.83 -5.92
C ALA A 196 17.52 -20.82 -5.66
N ARG A 197 16.92 -19.64 -5.46
CA ARG A 197 15.49 -19.47 -5.17
C ARG A 197 14.93 -18.21 -5.83
N PRO A 198 13.64 -18.23 -6.21
CA PRO A 198 12.96 -17.08 -6.82
C PRO A 198 13.03 -15.79 -5.99
N GLY A 199 12.84 -15.88 -4.67
CA GLY A 199 12.91 -14.76 -3.75
C GLY A 199 14.23 -14.00 -3.82
N GLN A 200 15.34 -14.72 -3.87
CA GLN A 200 16.67 -14.12 -4.03
C GLN A 200 16.82 -13.45 -5.41
N ALA A 201 16.32 -14.09 -6.48
CA ALA A 201 16.37 -13.50 -7.81
C ALA A 201 15.60 -12.18 -7.88
N LEU A 202 14.43 -12.11 -7.24
CA LEU A 202 13.64 -10.89 -7.12
C LEU A 202 14.37 -9.84 -6.26
N TYR A 203 14.93 -10.23 -5.09
CA TYR A 203 15.70 -9.33 -4.23
C TYR A 203 16.86 -8.68 -4.98
N ASP A 204 17.68 -9.48 -5.67
CA ASP A 204 18.87 -9.00 -6.37
C ASP A 204 18.50 -8.02 -7.49
N TYR A 205 17.52 -8.41 -8.32
CA TYR A 205 17.02 -7.60 -9.42
C TYR A 205 16.42 -6.27 -8.92
N ALA A 206 15.55 -6.34 -7.91
CA ALA A 206 14.91 -5.17 -7.33
C ALA A 206 15.91 -4.25 -6.61
N SER A 207 16.90 -4.80 -5.91
CA SER A 207 17.95 -4.02 -5.24
C SER A 207 18.82 -3.26 -6.24
N LEU A 208 19.14 -3.86 -7.39
CA LEU A 208 19.85 -3.18 -8.48
C LEU A 208 19.02 -2.02 -9.06
N LEU A 209 17.71 -2.21 -9.24
CA LEU A 209 16.80 -1.14 -9.68
C LEU A 209 16.69 -0.02 -8.63
N ALA A 210 16.50 -0.38 -7.36
CA ALA A 210 16.38 0.55 -6.24
C ALA A 210 17.65 1.40 -6.03
N ALA A 211 18.82 0.80 -6.28
CA ALA A 211 20.12 1.48 -6.26
C ALA A 211 20.38 2.35 -7.52
N GLY A 212 19.42 2.44 -8.44
CA GLY A 212 19.53 3.25 -9.66
C GLY A 212 20.47 2.65 -10.71
N GLN A 213 20.56 1.31 -10.78
CA GLN A 213 21.47 0.61 -11.69
C GLN A 213 20.73 -0.28 -12.71
N PRO A 214 19.84 0.30 -13.55
CA PRO A 214 19.00 -0.48 -14.47
C PRO A 214 19.81 -1.29 -15.49
N GLY A 215 20.98 -0.79 -15.94
CA GLY A 215 21.86 -1.56 -16.82
C GLY A 215 22.41 -2.83 -16.17
N ARG A 216 22.82 -2.75 -14.90
CA ARG A 216 23.25 -3.93 -14.13
C ARG A 216 22.08 -4.86 -13.81
N ALA A 217 20.90 -4.31 -13.52
CA ALA A 217 19.68 -5.10 -13.34
C ALA A 217 19.34 -5.91 -14.61
N GLN A 218 19.48 -5.30 -15.80
CA GLN A 218 19.28 -6.01 -17.06
C GLN A 218 20.34 -7.11 -17.27
N THR A 219 21.63 -6.82 -17.06
CA THR A 219 22.68 -7.85 -17.15
C THR A 219 22.46 -8.98 -16.15
N TYR A 220 21.98 -8.68 -14.94
CA TYR A 220 21.61 -9.69 -13.96
C TYR A 220 20.47 -10.58 -14.48
N LEU A 221 19.39 -9.95 -14.97
CA LEU A 221 18.24 -10.63 -15.55
C LEU A 221 18.63 -11.54 -16.73
N ASP A 222 19.50 -11.07 -17.62
CA ASP A 222 20.00 -11.83 -18.78
C ASP A 222 20.83 -13.05 -18.37
N GLY A 223 21.51 -12.98 -17.21
CA GLY A 223 22.31 -14.07 -16.66
C GLY A 223 21.52 -15.11 -15.84
N LEU A 224 20.23 -14.87 -15.57
CA LEU A 224 19.42 -15.80 -14.79
C LEU A 224 19.04 -17.07 -15.59
N PRO A 225 18.81 -18.21 -14.90
CA PRO A 225 18.13 -19.35 -15.49
C PRO A 225 16.83 -18.94 -16.19
N ALA A 226 16.50 -19.60 -17.30
CA ALA A 226 15.37 -19.22 -18.16
C ALA A 226 14.04 -19.10 -17.40
N LEU A 227 13.79 -19.98 -16.42
CA LEU A 227 12.60 -19.91 -15.57
C LEU A 227 12.48 -18.55 -14.85
N TYR A 228 13.50 -18.16 -14.09
CA TYR A 228 13.49 -16.92 -13.31
C TYR A 228 13.56 -15.68 -14.20
N ARG A 229 14.32 -15.75 -15.30
CA ARG A 229 14.39 -14.67 -16.29
C ARG A 229 13.03 -14.40 -16.91
N ASN A 230 12.31 -15.44 -17.33
CA ASN A 230 10.98 -15.29 -17.93
C ASN A 230 9.97 -14.77 -16.90
N TRP A 231 9.99 -15.31 -15.68
CA TRP A 231 9.15 -14.85 -14.57
C TRP A 231 9.37 -13.37 -14.25
N LEU A 232 10.61 -12.94 -13.97
CA LEU A 232 10.90 -11.54 -13.67
C LEU A 232 10.68 -10.60 -14.86
N THR A 233 10.86 -11.08 -16.09
CA THR A 233 10.52 -10.28 -17.29
C THR A 233 9.01 -10.05 -17.37
N ASN A 234 8.21 -11.10 -17.11
CA ASN A 234 6.75 -11.03 -17.10
C ASN A 234 6.24 -10.05 -16.03
N TYR A 235 6.79 -10.12 -14.81
CA TYR A 235 6.45 -9.22 -13.69
C TYR A 235 7.24 -7.90 -13.68
N GLY A 236 8.07 -7.64 -14.68
CA GLY A 236 8.91 -6.44 -14.75
C GLY A 236 8.14 -5.11 -14.62
N PRO A 237 6.97 -4.93 -15.27
CA PRO A 237 6.14 -3.75 -15.08
C PRO A 237 5.65 -3.58 -13.63
N ASP A 238 5.18 -4.66 -12.99
CA ASP A 238 4.74 -4.67 -11.58
C ASP A 238 5.90 -4.28 -10.65
N ILE A 239 7.06 -4.94 -10.79
CA ILE A 239 8.26 -4.68 -9.98
C ILE A 239 8.68 -3.21 -10.07
N ARG A 240 8.68 -2.63 -11.27
CA ARG A 240 9.05 -1.21 -11.44
C ARG A 240 8.03 -0.27 -10.81
N GLN A 241 6.74 -0.60 -10.90
CA GLN A 241 5.68 0.19 -10.28
C GLN A 241 5.78 0.11 -8.75
N ASP A 242 5.96 -1.09 -8.20
CA ASP A 242 6.14 -1.33 -6.77
C ASP A 242 7.40 -0.67 -6.23
N LEU A 243 8.46 -0.50 -7.03
CA LEU A 243 9.68 0.24 -6.65
C LEU A 243 9.61 1.75 -6.87
N SER A 244 8.54 2.26 -7.50
CA SER A 244 8.48 3.65 -7.93
C SER A 244 8.66 4.62 -6.74
N ASP A 245 8.05 4.32 -5.59
CA ASP A 245 8.09 5.13 -4.37
C ASP A 245 9.16 4.71 -3.35
N TYR A 246 9.98 3.70 -3.66
CA TYR A 246 10.95 3.13 -2.72
C TYR A 246 11.87 4.21 -2.15
N GLY A 247 11.95 4.35 -0.83
CA GLY A 247 12.74 5.41 -0.17
C GLY A 247 12.23 6.84 -0.38
N MET A 248 11.00 7.02 -0.89
CA MET A 248 10.38 8.33 -1.13
C MET A 248 9.16 8.60 -0.24
N ARG A 249 8.62 7.58 0.43
CA ARG A 249 7.39 7.68 1.21
C ARG A 249 7.41 8.79 2.28
N ASP A 250 8.57 9.11 2.85
CA ASP A 250 8.72 10.16 3.87
C ASP A 250 9.13 11.54 3.34
N TRP A 251 9.16 11.72 2.01
CA TRP A 251 9.38 13.03 1.39
C TRP A 251 8.38 14.11 1.87
N PRO A 252 7.08 13.79 2.08
CA PRO A 252 6.17 14.73 2.72
C PRO A 252 6.63 15.21 4.10
N THR A 253 7.11 14.32 4.98
CA THR A 253 7.63 14.73 6.29
C THR A 253 8.89 15.56 6.17
N ARG A 254 9.78 15.21 5.24
CA ARG A 254 10.98 16.01 4.93
C ARG A 254 10.64 17.40 4.40
N ALA A 255 9.46 17.58 3.81
CA ALA A 255 8.91 18.84 3.36
C ALA A 255 7.98 19.53 4.40
N GLY A 256 7.93 19.04 5.64
CA GLY A 256 7.21 19.67 6.76
C GLY A 256 5.81 19.13 7.05
N ALA A 257 5.35 18.07 6.37
CA ALA A 257 4.11 17.38 6.76
C ALA A 257 4.29 16.68 8.12
N ALA A 258 3.21 16.59 8.89
CA ALA A 258 3.24 15.88 10.18
C ALA A 258 3.72 14.42 9.99
N PRO A 259 4.58 13.88 10.88
CA PRO A 259 5.06 12.49 10.76
C PRO A 259 3.96 11.44 10.65
N ASP A 260 2.80 11.67 11.29
CA ASP A 260 1.65 10.75 11.26
C ASP A 260 0.61 11.08 10.17
N ALA A 261 0.89 12.09 9.32
CA ALA A 261 0.02 12.40 8.21
C ALA A 261 -0.09 11.16 7.29
N PRO A 262 -1.31 10.65 6.99
CA PRO A 262 -1.45 9.58 6.02
C PRO A 262 -0.90 10.08 4.68
N ARG A 263 -0.10 9.24 4.00
CA ARG A 263 0.52 9.54 2.69
C ARG A 263 0.64 8.32 1.76
N THR A 264 0.27 8.49 0.51
CA THR A 264 0.37 7.46 -0.54
C THR A 264 0.72 8.16 -1.84
N GLY A 265 1.50 7.51 -2.68
CA GLY A 265 2.01 8.15 -3.87
C GLY A 265 2.85 7.22 -4.73
N ILE A 266 3.42 7.83 -5.76
CA ILE A 266 4.25 7.17 -6.77
C ILE A 266 5.48 8.03 -7.01
N GLY A 267 6.63 7.39 -7.21
CA GLY A 267 7.83 8.10 -7.65
C GLY A 267 7.97 8.10 -9.17
N GLY A 268 8.68 9.09 -9.71
CA GLY A 268 8.88 9.24 -11.14
C GLY A 268 9.70 10.49 -11.50
N SER A 269 9.86 10.70 -12.79
CA SER A 269 10.51 11.84 -13.46
C SER A 269 9.45 12.70 -14.13
N PHE A 270 8.63 13.37 -13.33
CA PHE A 270 7.40 14.02 -13.80
C PHE A 270 7.66 15.38 -14.45
N SER A 271 8.45 16.25 -13.83
CA SER A 271 8.74 17.60 -14.34
C SER A 271 9.76 17.60 -15.47
N GLY A 272 10.60 16.56 -15.54
CA GLY A 272 11.57 16.34 -16.62
C GLY A 272 12.32 15.01 -16.48
N PRO A 273 12.99 14.54 -17.55
CA PRO A 273 13.68 13.25 -17.56
C PRO A 273 14.78 13.15 -16.50
N GLY A 274 14.89 11.99 -15.86
CA GLY A 274 15.96 11.68 -14.91
C GLY A 274 15.86 12.41 -13.56
N GLN A 275 14.85 13.23 -13.34
CA GLN A 275 14.59 13.83 -12.04
C GLN A 275 13.89 12.82 -11.15
N ALA A 276 14.38 12.63 -9.92
CA ALA A 276 13.69 11.81 -8.94
C ALA A 276 12.67 12.70 -8.21
N GLU A 277 11.39 12.39 -8.36
CA GLU A 277 10.28 13.16 -7.79
C GLU A 277 9.21 12.21 -7.24
N TYR A 278 8.43 12.70 -6.29
CA TYR A 278 7.39 11.91 -5.64
C TYR A 278 6.05 12.64 -5.71
N LEU A 279 5.06 12.04 -6.37
CA LEU A 279 3.71 12.56 -6.45
C LEU A 279 2.86 11.85 -5.40
N ALA A 280 2.34 12.58 -4.42
CA ALA A 280 1.63 11.96 -3.31
C ALA A 280 0.40 12.74 -2.86
N VAL A 281 -0.58 12.00 -2.37
CA VAL A 281 -1.70 12.53 -1.58
C VAL A 281 -1.30 12.49 -0.12
N VAL A 282 -1.43 13.62 0.57
CA VAL A 282 -1.07 13.76 1.99
C VAL A 282 -2.22 14.39 2.77
N GLY A 283 -2.63 13.72 3.86
CA GLY A 283 -3.71 14.17 4.73
C GLY A 283 -3.21 15.09 5.85
N GLN A 284 -3.76 16.31 5.95
CA GLN A 284 -3.46 17.26 7.01
C GLN A 284 -4.64 18.21 7.25
N GLY A 285 -5.00 18.43 8.51
CA GLY A 285 -6.07 19.37 8.88
C GLY A 285 -7.45 19.00 8.33
N GLY A 286 -7.74 17.70 8.16
CA GLY A 286 -9.02 17.21 7.60
C GLY A 286 -9.10 17.25 6.07
N MET A 287 -8.03 17.65 5.38
CA MET A 287 -7.94 17.69 3.93
C MET A 287 -6.82 16.79 3.42
N ALA A 288 -7.04 16.14 2.29
CA ALA A 288 -6.05 15.39 1.54
C ALA A 288 -5.63 16.18 0.30
N ALA A 289 -4.34 16.51 0.18
CA ALA A 289 -3.80 17.30 -0.93
C ALA A 289 -2.86 16.46 -1.80
N LEU A 290 -3.05 16.49 -3.11
CA LEU A 290 -2.13 15.93 -4.09
C LEU A 290 -1.02 16.94 -4.40
N ARG A 291 0.23 16.56 -4.14
CA ARG A 291 1.40 17.44 -4.32
C ARG A 291 2.56 16.70 -4.95
N LEU A 292 3.36 17.44 -5.71
CA LEU A 292 4.65 16.97 -6.22
C LEU A 292 5.77 17.39 -5.26
N TYR A 293 6.54 16.41 -4.78
CA TYR A 293 7.68 16.58 -3.90
C TYR A 293 8.98 16.40 -4.68
N ARG A 294 9.94 17.29 -4.47
CA ARG A 294 11.16 17.35 -5.30
C ARG A 294 12.39 17.67 -4.46
N PRO A 295 13.57 17.15 -4.82
CA PRO A 295 14.82 17.56 -4.20
C PRO A 295 15.17 19.00 -4.58
N GLN A 296 15.67 19.77 -3.62
CA GLN A 296 16.25 21.10 -3.81
C GLN A 296 17.48 21.25 -2.90
N SER A 297 18.32 22.26 -3.13
CA SER A 297 19.44 22.60 -2.23
C SER A 297 18.93 22.72 -0.79
N GLY A 298 19.32 21.78 0.07
CA GLY A 298 18.95 21.76 1.49
C GLY A 298 17.83 20.78 1.88
N GLY A 299 17.21 20.05 0.94
CA GLY A 299 16.25 19.00 1.31
C GLY A 299 15.21 18.66 0.25
N ILE A 300 14.02 18.30 0.71
CA ILE A 300 12.84 18.04 -0.12
C ILE A 300 11.88 19.20 0.03
N VAL A 301 11.35 19.69 -1.09
CA VAL A 301 10.32 20.74 -1.11
C VAL A 301 9.01 20.19 -1.66
N ALA A 302 7.90 20.66 -1.12
CA ALA A 302 6.58 20.40 -1.65
C ALA A 302 6.20 21.50 -2.64
N GLY A 303 5.69 21.12 -3.81
CA GLY A 303 5.00 22.04 -4.72
C GLY A 303 3.63 22.45 -4.19
N ASP A 304 2.97 23.33 -4.95
CA ASP A 304 1.57 23.69 -4.73
C ASP A 304 0.67 22.46 -4.82
N ALA A 305 -0.50 22.54 -4.16
CA ALA A 305 -1.51 21.49 -4.27
C ALA A 305 -2.09 21.48 -5.68
N LEU A 306 -2.00 20.32 -6.34
CA LEU A 306 -2.56 20.09 -7.67
C LEU A 306 -4.08 19.85 -7.62
N ASP A 307 -4.54 19.24 -6.53
CA ASP A 307 -5.94 19.02 -6.19
C ASP A 307 -6.01 18.81 -4.66
N THR A 308 -7.16 19.11 -4.06
CA THR A 308 -7.39 18.99 -2.62
C THR A 308 -8.83 18.56 -2.36
N ARG A 309 -8.99 17.51 -1.56
CA ARG A 309 -10.30 16.89 -1.24
C ARG A 309 -10.43 16.67 0.26
N PRO A 310 -11.66 16.52 0.80
CA PRO A 310 -11.83 16.13 2.19
C PRO A 310 -11.14 14.80 2.48
N GLN A 311 -10.43 14.71 3.61
CA GLN A 311 -9.81 13.47 4.06
C GLN A 311 -10.90 12.51 4.59
N PRO A 312 -10.89 11.22 4.20
CA PRO A 312 -11.77 10.22 4.79
C PRO A 312 -11.53 10.11 6.30
N ALA A 313 -12.60 10.00 7.09
CA ALA A 313 -12.49 9.89 8.56
C ALA A 313 -11.68 8.67 9.03
N GLN A 314 -11.60 7.63 8.20
CA GLN A 314 -10.91 6.37 8.47
C GLN A 314 -9.43 6.38 8.03
N ALA A 315 -8.96 7.44 7.36
CA ALA A 315 -7.60 7.52 6.88
C ALA A 315 -6.66 7.89 8.03
N TYR A 316 -5.88 6.92 8.50
CA TYR A 316 -4.77 7.13 9.44
C TYR A 316 -3.50 6.42 8.94
N PHE A 317 -2.37 6.70 9.58
CA PHE A 317 -1.03 6.25 9.16
C PHE A 317 -0.91 4.72 8.96
N GLY A 318 -1.62 3.91 9.76
CA GLY A 318 -1.53 2.45 9.73
C GLY A 318 -2.51 1.73 8.80
N THR A 319 -3.45 2.42 8.14
CA THR A 319 -4.43 1.79 7.24
C THR A 319 -4.23 2.09 5.77
N ASP A 320 -3.10 2.71 5.39
CA ASP A 320 -2.76 2.97 3.98
C ASP A 320 -3.95 3.51 3.17
N PHE A 321 -4.64 4.52 3.73
CA PHE A 321 -5.81 5.18 3.15
C PHE A 321 -7.02 4.28 2.84
N GLN A 322 -7.40 3.39 3.76
CA GLN A 322 -8.75 2.85 3.75
C GLN A 322 -9.80 3.96 3.54
N GLY A 323 -10.58 3.83 2.47
CA GLY A 323 -11.66 4.75 2.11
C GLY A 323 -11.26 5.93 1.20
N LEU A 324 -9.98 6.14 0.90
CA LEU A 324 -9.59 7.10 -0.13
C LEU A 324 -9.95 6.52 -1.50
N LYS A 325 -10.76 7.26 -2.25
CA LYS A 325 -11.21 6.87 -3.60
C LYS A 325 -10.45 7.60 -4.70
N TRP A 326 -9.32 8.22 -4.35
CA TRP A 326 -8.56 9.07 -5.25
C TRP A 326 -7.08 9.13 -4.87
N TRP A 327 -6.20 8.55 -5.68
CA TRP A 327 -4.76 8.50 -5.40
C TRP A 327 -3.92 8.33 -6.68
N PRO A 328 -2.63 8.70 -6.66
CA PRO A 328 -1.70 8.38 -7.74
C PRO A 328 -1.50 6.86 -7.82
N ALA A 329 -1.93 6.27 -8.92
CA ALA A 329 -1.90 4.82 -9.09
C ALA A 329 -0.64 4.34 -9.82
N PHE A 330 -0.29 4.99 -10.94
CA PHE A 330 0.79 4.51 -11.81
C PHE A 330 1.68 5.63 -12.33
N THR A 331 2.98 5.32 -12.44
CA THR A 331 3.96 6.14 -13.15
C THR A 331 4.21 5.51 -14.51
N VAL A 332 3.99 6.24 -15.60
CA VAL A 332 4.17 5.72 -16.96
C VAL A 332 5.25 6.50 -17.71
N ARG A 333 6.36 5.83 -17.98
CA ARG A 333 7.49 6.36 -18.75
C ARG A 333 7.13 6.55 -20.21
N ARG A 334 7.33 7.78 -20.71
CA ARG A 334 7.18 8.17 -22.11
C ARG A 334 8.50 8.01 -22.87
N ALA A 335 8.44 7.96 -24.20
CA ALA A 335 9.64 7.89 -25.06
C ALA A 335 10.60 9.07 -24.84
N THR A 336 10.09 10.21 -24.36
CA THR A 336 10.89 11.40 -24.04
C THR A 336 11.75 11.25 -22.78
N GLY A 337 11.61 10.16 -22.01
CA GLY A 337 12.28 9.96 -20.73
C GLY A 337 11.55 10.58 -19.53
N ARG A 338 10.49 11.35 -19.77
CA ARG A 338 9.58 11.90 -18.76
C ARG A 338 8.50 10.89 -18.37
N ASP A 339 8.01 10.98 -17.16
CA ASP A 339 6.89 10.19 -16.67
C ASP A 339 5.58 11.01 -16.66
N ASP A 340 4.49 10.40 -17.11
CA ASP A 340 3.13 10.87 -16.85
C ASP A 340 2.55 10.10 -15.64
N ALA A 341 1.67 10.74 -14.88
CA ALA A 341 1.02 10.15 -13.71
C ALA A 341 -0.41 9.71 -14.04
N VAL A 342 -0.75 8.47 -13.76
CA VAL A 342 -2.13 7.97 -13.84
C VAL A 342 -2.72 8.01 -12.44
N ILE A 343 -3.82 8.73 -12.28
CA ILE A 343 -4.50 8.89 -10.99
C ILE A 343 -5.74 8.00 -10.99
N HIS A 344 -5.87 7.10 -10.02
CA HIS A 344 -7.13 6.40 -9.80
C HIS A 344 -8.14 7.36 -9.16
N ASP A 345 -9.36 7.44 -9.70
CA ASP A 345 -10.46 8.22 -9.13
C ASP A 345 -11.80 7.48 -9.25
N SER A 346 -12.34 7.01 -8.13
CA SER A 346 -13.64 6.38 -8.00
C SER A 346 -14.62 7.19 -7.14
N THR A 347 -14.33 8.48 -6.88
CA THR A 347 -15.17 9.34 -6.03
C THR A 347 -16.60 9.51 -6.56
N SER A 348 -16.78 9.45 -7.89
CA SER A 348 -18.09 9.51 -8.54
C SER A 348 -18.88 8.19 -8.52
N GLY A 349 -18.34 7.14 -7.91
CA GLY A 349 -18.94 5.80 -7.88
C GLY A 349 -18.65 4.94 -9.11
N SER A 350 -17.78 5.41 -10.01
CA SER A 350 -17.26 4.68 -11.17
C SER A 350 -15.78 5.02 -11.31
N VAL A 351 -14.96 4.01 -11.62
CA VAL A 351 -13.51 4.15 -11.76
C VAL A 351 -13.16 5.02 -12.96
N LYS A 352 -12.18 5.89 -12.77
CA LYS A 352 -11.53 6.68 -13.80
C LYS A 352 -10.02 6.66 -13.57
N TYR A 353 -9.28 6.75 -14.66
CA TYR A 353 -7.83 6.85 -14.66
C TYR A 353 -7.36 8.12 -15.42
N PRO A 354 -7.67 9.34 -14.95
CA PRO A 354 -7.14 10.54 -15.59
C PRO A 354 -5.61 10.53 -15.59
N VAL A 355 -5.05 10.81 -16.77
CA VAL A 355 -3.61 10.88 -17.01
C VAL A 355 -3.16 12.33 -16.91
N TYR A 356 -2.17 12.59 -16.07
CA TYR A 356 -1.62 13.92 -15.82
C TYR A 356 -0.20 14.04 -16.34
N ARG A 357 0.04 15.14 -17.04
CA ARG A 357 1.38 15.65 -17.32
C ARG A 357 1.72 16.75 -16.33
N LEU A 358 2.73 16.53 -15.49
CA LEU A 358 3.05 17.42 -14.36
C LEU A 358 4.29 18.27 -14.64
N SER A 359 4.19 19.58 -14.52
CA SER A 359 5.35 20.46 -14.43
C SER A 359 5.81 20.62 -12.98
N ALA A 360 6.85 21.43 -12.76
CA ALA A 360 7.29 21.83 -11.44
C ALA A 360 6.20 22.50 -10.57
N THR A 361 5.18 23.10 -11.19
CA THR A 361 4.20 23.97 -10.51
C THR A 361 2.74 23.67 -10.88
N SER A 362 2.47 22.76 -11.81
CA SER A 362 1.12 22.51 -12.31
C SER A 362 0.95 21.10 -12.88
N GLY A 363 -0.30 20.66 -13.07
CA GLY A 363 -0.63 19.41 -13.74
C GLY A 363 -1.70 19.63 -14.80
N THR A 364 -1.55 19.01 -15.97
CA THR A 364 -2.56 19.07 -17.05
C THR A 364 -3.07 17.67 -17.35
N VAL A 365 -4.39 17.49 -17.36
CA VAL A 365 -5.02 16.25 -17.78
C VAL A 365 -4.88 16.09 -19.30
N LEU A 366 -4.33 14.97 -19.73
CA LEU A 366 -4.18 14.62 -21.14
C LEU A 366 -5.51 14.02 -21.64
N LYS A 367 -6.15 14.66 -22.63
CA LYS A 367 -7.44 14.18 -23.19
C LYS A 367 -7.29 13.48 -24.53
N ASP A 368 -6.52 14.06 -25.45
CA ASP A 368 -6.15 13.46 -26.74
C ASP A 368 -4.74 12.87 -26.66
N ASP A 369 -4.59 11.78 -25.90
CA ASP A 369 -3.33 11.07 -25.69
C ASP A 369 -3.56 9.56 -25.71
N ALA A 370 -2.60 8.81 -26.26
CA ALA A 370 -2.68 7.36 -26.35
C ALA A 370 -2.83 6.69 -24.98
N LEU A 371 -2.09 7.16 -23.96
CA LEU A 371 -2.18 6.61 -22.62
C LEU A 371 -3.57 6.87 -22.02
N SER A 372 -4.15 8.05 -22.27
CA SER A 372 -5.51 8.38 -21.82
C SER A 372 -6.58 7.51 -22.46
N ALA A 373 -6.44 7.19 -23.75
CA ALA A 373 -7.35 6.28 -24.45
C ALA A 373 -7.28 4.85 -23.88
N ALA A 374 -6.07 4.33 -23.62
CA ALA A 374 -5.89 3.03 -22.99
C ALA A 374 -6.40 3.00 -21.54
N ALA A 375 -6.07 4.02 -20.74
CA ALA A 375 -6.52 4.17 -19.37
C ALA A 375 -8.06 4.25 -19.25
N THR A 376 -8.72 4.83 -20.26
CA THR A 376 -10.19 4.85 -20.35
C THR A 376 -10.78 3.45 -20.56
N LEU A 377 -10.19 2.65 -21.46
CA LEU A 377 -10.59 1.24 -21.65
C LEU A 377 -10.45 0.45 -20.34
N ILE A 378 -9.29 0.56 -19.68
CA ILE A 378 -9.00 -0.13 -18.41
C ILE A 378 -10.00 0.31 -17.33
N ALA A 379 -10.25 1.61 -17.19
CA ALA A 379 -11.23 2.14 -16.24
C ALA A 379 -12.65 1.60 -16.47
N HIS A 380 -13.07 1.45 -17.74
CA HIS A 380 -14.37 0.90 -18.07
C HIS A 380 -14.50 -0.58 -17.71
N LEU A 381 -13.46 -1.38 -17.96
CA LEU A 381 -13.42 -2.80 -17.59
C LEU A 381 -13.44 -2.98 -16.07
N GLU A 382 -12.64 -2.19 -15.34
CA GLU A 382 -12.64 -2.22 -13.88
C GLU A 382 -13.97 -1.75 -13.28
N ALA A 383 -14.56 -0.66 -13.78
CA ALA A 383 -15.86 -0.20 -13.32
C ALA A 383 -16.98 -1.23 -13.57
N LEU A 384 -16.94 -1.92 -14.72
CA LEU A 384 -17.84 -3.04 -15.00
C LEU A 384 -17.65 -4.16 -13.98
N ALA A 385 -16.41 -4.58 -13.74
CA ALA A 385 -16.09 -5.62 -12.77
C ALA A 385 -16.61 -5.29 -11.36
N GLN A 386 -16.37 -4.06 -10.89
CA GLN A 386 -16.87 -3.58 -9.60
C GLN A 386 -18.41 -3.58 -9.53
N HIS A 387 -19.11 -3.24 -10.61
CA HIS A 387 -20.57 -3.27 -10.62
C HIS A 387 -21.11 -4.71 -10.60
N VAL A 388 -20.52 -5.63 -11.37
CA VAL A 388 -20.90 -7.04 -11.39
C VAL A 388 -20.65 -7.69 -10.03
N SER A 389 -19.44 -7.57 -9.47
CA SER A 389 -19.09 -8.17 -8.17
C SER A 389 -19.91 -7.59 -7.02
N SER A 390 -20.23 -6.30 -7.08
CA SER A 390 -21.13 -5.70 -6.09
C SER A 390 -22.46 -6.42 -6.04
N GLY A 391 -22.94 -7.04 -7.12
CA GLY A 391 -24.14 -7.88 -7.16
C GLY A 391 -24.16 -9.02 -6.12
N TYR A 392 -22.99 -9.51 -5.71
CA TYR A 392 -22.79 -10.68 -4.85
C TYR A 392 -22.44 -10.35 -3.39
N MET A 393 -22.39 -9.06 -3.02
CA MET A 393 -22.19 -8.64 -1.63
C MET A 393 -23.29 -9.23 -0.74
N GLN A 394 -22.92 -9.88 0.35
CA GLN A 394 -23.83 -10.52 1.31
C GLN A 394 -24.52 -9.49 2.23
N GLN A 395 -25.29 -8.58 1.63
CA GLN A 395 -26.12 -7.62 2.35
C GLN A 395 -27.57 -7.70 1.86
N PRO A 396 -28.57 -7.68 2.76
CA PRO A 396 -29.98 -7.65 2.36
C PRO A 396 -30.26 -6.45 1.44
N ARG A 397 -30.85 -6.73 0.28
CA ARG A 397 -31.20 -5.71 -0.73
C ARG A 397 -32.68 -5.67 -1.02
N THR A 398 -33.21 -4.46 -1.19
CA THR A 398 -34.55 -4.25 -1.72
C THR A 398 -34.58 -4.56 -3.22
N ALA A 399 -35.79 -4.73 -3.76
CA ALA A 399 -35.97 -4.90 -5.21
C ALA A 399 -35.45 -3.69 -6.00
N ALA A 400 -35.64 -2.47 -5.47
CA ALA A 400 -35.15 -1.24 -6.08
C ALA A 400 -33.61 -1.20 -6.13
N GLN A 401 -32.93 -1.63 -5.05
CA GLN A 401 -31.47 -1.72 -5.04
C GLN A 401 -30.93 -2.74 -6.05
N ARG A 402 -31.59 -3.91 -6.19
CA ARG A 402 -31.23 -4.89 -7.22
C ARG A 402 -31.42 -4.35 -8.63
N ALA A 403 -32.52 -3.65 -8.89
CA ALA A 403 -32.79 -3.02 -10.18
C ALA A 403 -31.75 -1.93 -10.52
N GLU A 404 -31.34 -1.13 -9.54
CA GLU A 404 -30.31 -0.11 -9.72
C GLU A 404 -28.93 -0.72 -10.03
N ILE A 405 -28.57 -1.84 -9.39
CA ILE A 405 -27.32 -2.57 -9.70
C ILE A 405 -27.38 -3.10 -11.15
N ALA A 406 -28.48 -3.74 -11.55
CA ALA A 406 -28.65 -4.22 -12.92
C ALA A 406 -28.53 -3.09 -13.94
N ARG A 407 -29.17 -1.94 -13.68
CA ARG A 407 -29.07 -0.74 -14.52
C ARG A 407 -27.63 -0.23 -14.64
N ARG A 408 -26.86 -0.23 -13.55
CA ARG A 408 -25.43 0.17 -13.56
C ARG A 408 -24.59 -0.78 -14.40
N ILE A 409 -24.84 -2.09 -14.28
CA ILE A 409 -24.19 -3.11 -15.11
C ILE A 409 -24.53 -2.85 -16.59
N ASP A 410 -25.80 -2.62 -16.94
CA ASP A 410 -26.20 -2.35 -18.34
C ASP A 410 -25.49 -1.13 -18.93
N VAL A 411 -25.41 -0.04 -18.16
CA VAL A 411 -24.67 1.16 -18.56
C VAL A 411 -23.18 0.86 -18.73
N ALA A 412 -22.55 0.14 -17.80
CA ALA A 412 -21.14 -0.23 -17.92
C ALA A 412 -20.88 -1.16 -19.12
N VAL A 413 -21.74 -2.16 -19.36
CA VAL A 413 -21.69 -3.03 -20.53
C VAL A 413 -21.76 -2.20 -21.82
N SER A 414 -22.68 -1.23 -21.91
CA SER A 414 -22.78 -0.37 -23.09
C SER A 414 -21.51 0.44 -23.40
N ARG A 415 -20.71 0.78 -22.38
CA ARG A 415 -19.45 1.52 -22.53
C ARG A 415 -18.31 0.63 -23.03
N VAL A 416 -18.30 -0.65 -22.64
CA VAL A 416 -17.26 -1.60 -23.08
C VAL A 416 -17.64 -2.29 -24.39
N GLN A 417 -18.93 -2.40 -24.74
CA GLN A 417 -19.38 -3.14 -25.91
C GLN A 417 -18.66 -2.77 -27.23
N PRO A 418 -18.43 -1.47 -27.55
CA PRO A 418 -17.75 -1.10 -28.78
C PRO A 418 -16.29 -1.59 -28.83
N VAL A 419 -15.61 -1.60 -27.67
CA VAL A 419 -14.21 -2.01 -27.57
C VAL A 419 -14.05 -3.53 -27.48
N LEU A 420 -15.03 -4.27 -26.95
CA LEU A 420 -15.01 -5.74 -26.97
C LEU A 420 -14.98 -6.31 -28.40
N ALA A 421 -15.51 -5.57 -29.39
CA ALA A 421 -15.44 -5.96 -30.79
C ALA A 421 -14.02 -5.86 -31.38
N LEU A 422 -13.10 -5.15 -30.71
CA LEU A 422 -11.72 -4.94 -31.13
C LEU A 422 -10.74 -6.00 -30.59
N SER A 423 -11.24 -7.00 -29.85
CA SER A 423 -10.42 -8.08 -29.31
C SER A 423 -10.89 -9.44 -29.79
N ASP A 424 -9.95 -10.35 -30.01
CA ASP A 424 -10.24 -11.76 -30.23
C ASP A 424 -10.55 -12.50 -28.91
N PHE A 425 -10.23 -11.91 -27.76
CA PHE A 425 -10.56 -12.46 -26.45
C PHE A 425 -12.06 -12.30 -26.16
N LYS A 426 -12.81 -13.41 -26.10
CA LYS A 426 -14.27 -13.41 -25.94
C LYS A 426 -14.68 -13.86 -24.54
N PHE A 427 -15.58 -13.10 -23.91
CA PHE A 427 -16.24 -13.42 -22.65
C PHE A 427 -17.60 -12.70 -22.59
N ASP A 428 -18.49 -13.13 -21.70
CA ASP A 428 -19.71 -12.37 -21.40
C ASP A 428 -19.38 -11.22 -20.44
N PRO A 429 -19.50 -9.94 -20.87
CA PRO A 429 -19.20 -8.80 -20.01
C PRO A 429 -20.05 -8.74 -18.74
N ARG A 430 -21.23 -9.37 -18.71
CA ARG A 430 -22.07 -9.43 -17.50
C ARG A 430 -21.51 -10.37 -16.44
N THR A 431 -20.56 -11.21 -16.79
CA THR A 431 -19.89 -12.15 -15.88
C THR A 431 -18.53 -11.66 -15.42
N LEU A 432 -18.01 -10.55 -15.95
CA LEU A 432 -16.73 -9.99 -15.51
C LEU A 432 -16.86 -9.49 -14.07
N GLY A 433 -16.32 -10.21 -13.10
CA GLY A 433 -16.44 -9.90 -11.68
C GLY A 433 -15.14 -9.46 -11.01
N ASN A 434 -14.00 -9.66 -11.68
CA ASN A 434 -12.71 -9.16 -11.24
C ASN A 434 -11.93 -8.61 -12.43
N PHE A 435 -11.55 -7.34 -12.34
CA PHE A 435 -10.66 -6.69 -13.28
C PHE A 435 -9.87 -5.62 -12.53
N THR A 436 -8.63 -5.92 -12.12
CA THR A 436 -7.77 -4.96 -11.42
C THR A 436 -6.47 -4.80 -12.18
N VAL A 437 -5.98 -3.57 -12.29
CA VAL A 437 -4.70 -3.24 -12.93
C VAL A 437 -3.63 -3.01 -11.87
N SER A 438 -2.45 -3.61 -12.04
CA SER A 438 -1.32 -3.46 -11.09
C SER A 438 -0.25 -2.48 -11.58
N ALA A 439 -0.11 -2.29 -12.89
CA ALA A 439 0.82 -1.32 -13.47
C ALA A 439 0.37 -0.92 -14.89
N MET A 440 0.97 0.15 -15.43
CA MET A 440 0.86 0.51 -16.84
C MET A 440 2.25 0.83 -17.40
N GLY A 441 2.54 0.33 -18.59
CA GLY A 441 3.75 0.62 -19.34
C GLY A 441 3.42 0.97 -20.78
N MET A 442 4.31 1.73 -21.43
CA MET A 442 4.13 2.18 -22.79
C MET A 442 5.32 1.76 -23.65
N PRO A 443 5.42 0.47 -24.04
CA PRO A 443 6.57 -0.05 -24.80
C PRO A 443 6.73 0.61 -26.18
N SER A 444 5.65 1.16 -26.74
CA SER A 444 5.68 1.96 -27.97
C SER A 444 4.91 3.27 -27.75
N ASP A 445 5.54 4.40 -28.04
CA ASP A 445 5.02 5.76 -27.83
C ASP A 445 5.39 6.66 -29.03
N GLY A 446 4.78 6.37 -30.18
CA GLY A 446 4.98 7.09 -31.43
C GLY A 446 4.01 8.26 -31.61
N ALA A 447 4.21 9.04 -32.68
CA ALA A 447 3.39 10.22 -32.97
C ALA A 447 1.95 9.87 -33.40
N ASP A 448 1.77 8.72 -34.04
CA ASP A 448 0.51 8.26 -34.65
C ASP A 448 0.13 6.82 -34.27
N THR A 449 1.03 6.08 -33.65
CA THR A 449 0.82 4.72 -33.16
C THR A 449 1.45 4.57 -31.78
N ALA A 450 0.83 3.77 -30.92
CA ALA A 450 1.32 3.52 -29.58
C ALA A 450 0.81 2.16 -29.09
N GLN A 451 1.47 1.63 -28.07
CA GLN A 451 1.03 0.42 -27.38
C GLN A 451 1.15 0.63 -25.88
N VAL A 452 0.10 0.26 -25.15
CA VAL A 452 0.09 0.21 -23.69
C VAL A 452 0.00 -1.24 -23.25
N VAL A 453 0.82 -1.61 -22.27
CA VAL A 453 0.81 -2.92 -21.63
C VAL A 453 0.51 -2.75 -20.15
N ALA A 454 -0.40 -3.57 -19.62
CA ALA A 454 -0.81 -3.51 -18.22
C ALA A 454 -0.96 -4.94 -17.64
N PRO A 455 -0.26 -5.28 -16.55
CA PRO A 455 -0.61 -6.44 -15.75
C PRO A 455 -2.02 -6.25 -15.16
N VAL A 456 -2.88 -7.24 -15.37
CA VAL A 456 -4.24 -7.23 -14.84
C VAL A 456 -4.59 -8.56 -14.18
N THR A 457 -5.42 -8.53 -13.15
CA THR A 457 -6.15 -9.71 -12.69
C THR A 457 -7.51 -9.73 -13.41
N PHE A 458 -7.86 -10.83 -14.04
CA PHE A 458 -9.12 -11.02 -14.76
C PHE A 458 -9.86 -12.23 -14.19
N GLY A 459 -11.12 -12.05 -13.82
CA GLY A 459 -11.95 -13.09 -13.22
C GLY A 459 -13.41 -12.99 -13.63
N LEU A 460 -13.99 -14.15 -13.95
CA LEU A 460 -15.41 -14.28 -14.24
C LEU A 460 -16.14 -14.86 -13.03
N VAL A 461 -17.35 -14.39 -12.80
CA VAL A 461 -18.25 -14.90 -11.79
C VAL A 461 -18.55 -16.38 -12.09
N ALA A 462 -18.28 -17.24 -11.10
CA ALA A 462 -18.62 -18.66 -11.17
C ALA A 462 -20.13 -18.89 -10.97
N THR A 463 -20.65 -20.03 -11.44
CA THR A 463 -22.07 -20.41 -11.27
C THR A 463 -22.50 -20.50 -9.81
N ASN A 464 -21.57 -20.79 -8.91
CA ASN A 464 -21.76 -20.92 -7.47
C ASN A 464 -21.21 -19.71 -6.67
N GLN A 465 -20.94 -18.58 -7.33
CA GLN A 465 -20.46 -17.39 -6.65
C GLN A 465 -21.50 -16.88 -5.63
N ASP A 466 -21.09 -16.80 -4.37
CA ASP A 466 -21.92 -16.37 -3.24
C ASP A 466 -21.33 -15.16 -2.49
N SER A 467 -20.30 -14.56 -3.07
CA SER A 467 -19.46 -13.53 -2.48
C SER A 467 -19.07 -12.48 -3.52
N GLU A 468 -18.80 -11.25 -3.10
CA GLU A 468 -18.23 -10.21 -3.96
C GLU A 468 -16.77 -10.45 -4.33
N TYR A 469 -16.09 -11.36 -3.63
CA TYR A 469 -14.71 -11.76 -3.92
C TYR A 469 -14.69 -12.77 -5.06
N VAL A 470 -14.65 -12.25 -6.29
CA VAL A 470 -14.52 -13.05 -7.50
C VAL A 470 -13.03 -13.36 -7.73
N SER A 471 -12.70 -14.65 -7.75
CA SER A 471 -11.33 -15.09 -8.04
C SER A 471 -10.96 -14.72 -9.48
N GLY A 472 -9.69 -14.42 -9.72
CA GLY A 472 -9.19 -14.09 -11.05
C GLY A 472 -7.79 -14.64 -11.27
N GLU A 473 -7.42 -14.77 -12.54
CA GLU A 473 -6.06 -15.15 -12.95
C GLU A 473 -5.32 -13.90 -13.45
N ARG A 474 -3.99 -13.92 -13.43
CA ARG A 474 -3.18 -12.82 -13.94
C ARG A 474 -3.00 -12.90 -15.45
N TYR A 475 -3.14 -11.76 -16.11
CA TYR A 475 -2.94 -11.57 -17.54
C TYR A 475 -2.08 -10.35 -17.81
N THR A 476 -1.43 -10.34 -18.96
CA THR A 476 -0.89 -9.13 -19.58
C THR A 476 -1.92 -8.60 -20.56
N LEU A 477 -2.51 -7.45 -20.25
CA LEU A 477 -3.32 -6.68 -21.19
C LEU A 477 -2.39 -5.91 -22.13
N THR A 478 -2.60 -6.08 -23.43
CA THR A 478 -1.96 -5.27 -24.48
C THR A 478 -3.03 -4.46 -25.20
N VAL A 479 -2.82 -3.17 -25.37
CA VAL A 479 -3.73 -2.23 -26.04
C VAL A 479 -2.98 -1.49 -27.13
N ASP A 480 -3.37 -1.69 -28.39
CA ASP A 480 -2.78 -1.02 -29.54
C ASP A 480 -3.62 0.19 -29.94
N LEU A 481 -2.95 1.32 -30.15
CA LEU A 481 -3.60 2.60 -30.37
C LEU A 481 -3.10 3.26 -31.65
N LYS A 482 -4.00 4.00 -32.30
CA LYS A 482 -3.69 4.83 -33.46
C LYS A 482 -4.31 6.22 -33.32
N LYS A 483 -3.59 7.24 -33.79
CA LYS A 483 -4.10 8.60 -33.90
C LYS A 483 -4.80 8.79 -35.23
N GLY A 484 -6.08 9.17 -35.20
CA GLY A 484 -6.87 9.56 -36.35
C GLY A 484 -7.31 11.02 -36.31
N ALA A 485 -8.19 11.41 -37.22
CA ALA A 485 -8.75 12.77 -37.26
C ALA A 485 -9.57 13.13 -36.00
N GLY A 486 -10.14 12.12 -35.33
CA GLY A 486 -10.88 12.27 -34.06
C GLY A 486 -10.01 12.15 -32.80
N GLY A 487 -8.69 12.10 -32.94
CA GLY A 487 -7.75 11.86 -31.84
C GLY A 487 -7.28 10.41 -31.73
N TRP A 488 -6.71 10.06 -30.58
CA TRP A 488 -6.26 8.71 -30.27
C TRP A 488 -7.43 7.75 -29.98
N SER A 489 -7.37 6.55 -30.57
CA SER A 489 -8.35 5.48 -30.32
C SER A 489 -7.69 4.12 -30.21
N VAL A 490 -8.31 3.22 -29.44
CA VAL A 490 -7.96 1.79 -29.41
C VAL A 490 -8.29 1.16 -30.76
N THR A 491 -7.38 0.34 -31.28
CA THR A 491 -7.53 -0.36 -32.57
C THR A 491 -7.61 -1.88 -32.38
N SER A 492 -6.85 -2.40 -31.42
CA SER A 492 -6.94 -3.77 -30.94
C SER A 492 -6.56 -3.83 -29.48
N TRP A 493 -7.01 -4.88 -28.79
CA TRP A 493 -6.47 -5.23 -27.48
C TRP A 493 -6.59 -6.74 -27.24
N GLY A 494 -5.80 -7.27 -26.32
CA GLY A 494 -5.81 -8.69 -25.98
C GLY A 494 -5.32 -8.96 -24.57
N LEU A 495 -5.68 -10.12 -24.05
CA LEU A 495 -5.20 -10.66 -22.78
C LEU A 495 -4.36 -11.89 -23.06
N GLU A 496 -3.11 -11.87 -22.61
CA GLU A 496 -2.23 -13.03 -22.61
C GLU A 496 -2.08 -13.53 -21.17
N LYS A 497 -2.37 -14.81 -20.93
CA LYS A 497 -2.25 -15.38 -19.58
C LYS A 497 -0.80 -15.30 -19.13
N ARG A 498 -0.59 -14.81 -17.91
CA ARG A 498 0.73 -14.85 -17.27
C ARG A 498 1.02 -16.27 -16.81
N LEU A 499 2.19 -16.76 -17.19
CA LEU A 499 2.68 -18.09 -16.89
C LEU A 499 4.14 -17.98 -16.42
N GLY A 500 4.63 -19.06 -15.83
CA GLY A 500 6.03 -19.19 -15.42
C GLY A 500 6.29 -18.74 -13.99
N GLU A 501 5.24 -18.58 -13.19
CA GLU A 501 5.33 -18.49 -11.74
C GLU A 501 6.17 -19.67 -11.21
N PRO A 502 7.16 -19.40 -10.36
CA PRO A 502 8.14 -20.42 -9.96
C PRO A 502 7.55 -21.50 -9.05
N TYR A 503 6.36 -21.25 -8.49
CA TYR A 503 5.62 -22.14 -7.60
C TYR A 503 4.27 -22.59 -8.18
N ALA A 504 3.97 -22.30 -9.45
CA ALA A 504 2.80 -22.87 -10.10
C ALA A 504 2.99 -24.38 -10.29
N GLU A 505 2.02 -25.17 -9.81
CA GLU A 505 1.97 -26.63 -10.00
C GLU A 505 1.66 -27.04 -11.44
#